data_AF-A0A399PU34-F1
#
_entry.id   AF-A0A399PU34-F1
#
_cell.length_a   1.000
_cell.length_b   1.000
_cell.length_c   1.000
_cell.angle_alpha   90.00
_cell.angle_beta   90.00
_cell.angle_gamma   90.00
#
_symmetry.space_group_name_H-M   'P 1'
#
loop_
_entity.id
_entity.type
_entity.pdbx_description
1 polymer ?
#
loop_
_entity_poly.entity_id
_entity_poly.type
_entity_poly.pdbx_seq_one_letter_code
_entity_poly.pdbx_strand_id
1 'polypeptide(L)'
;MAFLRVRHPSALTPDGCRWCGDARSSRGHTYSRAIGGHFWEQPTPPQRLARMRARRARGLARPWPRTQQQGLPGPHVTPGA
;
A
#
# COMPACT_ATOMS: atom_id res chain seq x y z
N MET A 1 -23.43 5.99 16.28
CA MET A 1 -23.19 5.16 15.08
C MET A 1 -21.68 5.08 14.84
N ALA A 2 -21.02 4.04 15.38
CA ALA A 2 -19.57 3.88 15.28
C ALA A 2 -19.23 3.01 14.07
N PHE A 3 -18.61 3.60 13.04
CA PHE A 3 -18.05 2.84 11.93
C PHE A 3 -16.86 2.03 12.44
N LEU A 4 -17.04 0.71 12.61
CA LEU A 4 -15.96 -0.22 12.89
C LEU A 4 -14.94 -0.13 11.75
N ARG A 5 -13.79 0.47 12.04
CA ARG A 5 -12.67 0.58 11.11
C ARG A 5 -12.11 -0.81 10.88
N VAL A 6 -12.53 -1.44 9.78
CA VAL A 6 -11.85 -2.64 9.25
C VAL A 6 -10.39 -2.23 9.01
N ARG A 7 -9.49 -2.73 9.86
CA ARG A 7 -8.05 -2.53 9.70
C ARG A 7 -7.57 -3.49 8.63
N HIS A 8 -7.46 -3.03 7.39
CA HIS A 8 -6.70 -3.76 6.39
C HIS A 8 -5.20 -3.64 6.70
N PRO A 9 -4.46 -4.76 6.73
CA PRO A 9 -3.03 -4.76 7.05
C PRO A 9 -2.22 -3.98 6.01
N SER A 10 -2.69 -3.95 4.76
CA SER A 10 -2.10 -3.18 3.66
C SER A 10 -2.96 -1.97 3.29
N ALA A 11 -2.31 -0.91 2.78
CA ALA A 11 -3.03 0.27 2.30
C ALA A 11 -3.89 -0.12 1.09
N LEU A 12 -5.21 -0.03 1.24
CA LEU A 12 -6.18 -0.34 0.20
C LEU A 12 -5.76 0.24 -1.16
N THR A 13 -5.93 -0.55 -2.21
CA THR A 13 -5.80 -0.05 -3.59
C THR A 13 -6.79 1.10 -3.78
N PRO A 14 -6.40 2.20 -4.46
CA PRO A 14 -7.31 3.34 -4.62
C PRO A 14 -8.59 2.86 -5.28
N ASP A 15 -8.44 2.01 -6.30
CA ASP A 15 -9.51 1.45 -7.13
C ASP A 15 -10.08 0.12 -6.61
N GLY A 16 -9.69 -0.30 -5.40
CA GLY A 16 -10.27 -1.48 -4.76
C GLY A 16 -11.74 -1.28 -4.39
N CYS A 17 -12.46 -2.37 -4.15
CA CYS A 17 -13.88 -2.40 -3.81
C CYS A 17 -14.28 -1.29 -2.81
N ARG A 18 -15.43 -0.68 -3.00
CA ARG A 18 -16.01 0.32 -2.09
C ARG A 18 -16.02 -0.14 -0.62
N TRP A 19 -16.26 -1.42 -0.40
CA TRP A 19 -16.57 -2.01 0.90
C TRP A 19 -15.36 -2.66 1.59
N CYS A 20 -14.67 -3.55 0.89
CA CYS A 20 -13.48 -4.24 1.40
C CYS A 20 -12.16 -3.72 0.80
N GLY A 21 -12.19 -2.90 -0.25
CA GLY A 21 -10.98 -2.36 -0.90
C GLY A 21 -10.10 -3.41 -1.59
N ASP A 22 -10.60 -4.62 -1.80
CA ASP A 22 -9.95 -5.64 -2.63
C ASP A 22 -9.99 -5.29 -4.12
N ALA A 23 -9.03 -5.82 -4.88
CA ALA A 23 -9.00 -5.63 -6.32
C ALA A 23 -10.24 -6.22 -7.02
N ARG A 24 -10.58 -5.70 -8.20
CA ARG A 24 -11.69 -6.25 -9.00
C ARG A 24 -11.46 -7.71 -9.43
N SER A 25 -10.20 -8.11 -9.57
CA SER A 25 -9.81 -9.47 -9.98
C SER A 25 -10.00 -10.52 -8.89
N SER A 26 -10.09 -10.12 -7.62
CA SER A 26 -10.22 -11.06 -6.50
C SER A 26 -11.69 -11.37 -6.20
N ARG A 27 -12.29 -12.25 -7.02
CA ARG A 27 -13.59 -12.94 -6.84
C ARG A 27 -14.83 -12.04 -6.66
N GLY A 28 -15.96 -12.47 -7.24
CA GLY A 28 -17.17 -11.65 -7.35
C GLY A 28 -17.88 -11.35 -6.03
N HIS A 29 -17.79 -12.22 -5.03
CA HIS A 29 -18.53 -12.12 -3.77
C HIS A 29 -17.60 -12.25 -2.57
N THR A 30 -17.61 -11.23 -1.71
CA THR A 30 -16.73 -11.10 -0.53
C THR A 30 -17.55 -10.69 0.69
N TYR A 31 -17.06 -10.96 1.88
CA TYR A 31 -17.68 -10.52 3.13
C TYR A 31 -16.87 -9.38 3.77
N SER A 32 -17.55 -8.31 4.17
CA SER A 32 -16.97 -7.24 5.00
C SER A 32 -17.79 -7.09 6.27
N ARG A 33 -17.12 -6.98 7.44
CA ARG A 33 -17.81 -6.86 8.73
C ARG A 33 -18.76 -5.66 8.83
N ALA A 34 -18.56 -4.62 8.02
CA ALA A 34 -19.36 -3.41 8.08
C ALA A 34 -20.69 -3.47 7.30
N ILE A 35 -20.78 -4.31 6.26
CA ILE A 35 -21.90 -4.34 5.30
C ILE A 35 -22.43 -5.78 5.07
N GLY A 36 -21.67 -6.80 5.48
CA GLY A 36 -21.98 -8.21 5.22
C GLY A 36 -21.41 -8.70 3.88
N GLY A 37 -22.08 -9.70 3.30
CA GLY A 37 -21.78 -10.22 1.97
C GLY A 37 -22.06 -9.16 0.91
N HIS A 38 -21.11 -8.91 0.03
CA HIS A 38 -21.22 -7.90 -1.02
C HIS A 38 -20.46 -8.33 -2.27
N PHE A 39 -20.91 -7.80 -3.40
CA PHE A 39 -20.19 -7.90 -4.66
C PHE A 39 -19.18 -6.76 -4.78
N TRP A 40 -18.22 -6.93 -5.69
CA TRP A 40 -17.31 -5.84 -6.03
C TRP A 40 -18.12 -4.63 -6.52
N GLU A 41 -17.87 -3.47 -5.92
CA GLU A 41 -18.45 -2.20 -6.32
C GLU A 41 -17.35 -1.16 -6.47
N GLN A 42 -17.45 -0.32 -7.51
CA GLN A 42 -16.46 0.70 -7.77
C GLN A 42 -16.40 1.71 -6.59
N PRO A 43 -15.20 2.06 -6.09
CA PRO A 43 -15.07 3.02 -5.01
C PRO A 43 -15.50 4.41 -5.44
N THR A 44 -16.06 5.17 -4.51
CA THR A 44 -16.49 6.54 -4.78
C THR A 44 -15.27 7.47 -4.98
N PRO A 45 -15.41 8.58 -5.74
CA PRO A 45 -14.36 9.59 -5.86
C PRO A 45 -13.76 10.06 -4.52
N PRO A 46 -14.54 10.38 -3.47
CA PRO A 46 -13.96 10.76 -2.17
C PRO A 46 -13.21 9.62 -1.48
N GLN A 47 -13.66 8.36 -1.62
CA GLN A 47 -12.93 7.19 -1.09
C GLN A 47 -11.58 7.01 -1.79
N ARG A 48 -11.54 7.15 -3.13
CA ARG A 48 -10.30 7.11 -3.90
C ARG A 48 -9.32 8.18 -3.44
N LEU A 49 -9.80 9.42 -3.30
CA LEU A 49 -8.98 10.54 -2.82
C LEU A 49 -8.41 10.28 -1.42
N ALA A 50 -9.23 9.79 -0.48
CA ALA A 50 -8.78 9.44 0.87
C ALA A 50 -7.70 8.35 0.86
N ARG A 51 -7.84 7.32 0.03
CA ARG A 51 -6.86 6.24 -0.11
C ARG A 51 -5.55 6.73 -0.72
N MET A 52 -5.60 7.58 -1.75
CA MET A 52 -4.41 8.21 -2.33
C MET A 52 -3.65 9.06 -1.31
N ARG A 53 -4.38 9.87 -0.51
CA ARG A 53 -3.78 10.66 0.58
C ARG A 53 -3.11 9.76 1.62
N ALA A 54 -3.76 8.69 2.05
CA ALA A 54 -3.18 7.72 2.98
C ALA A 54 -1.94 7.03 2.43
N ARG A 55 -1.94 6.66 1.14
CA ARG A 55 -0.76 6.12 0.44
C ARG A 55 0.39 7.11 0.40
N ARG A 56 0.11 8.38 0.07
CA ARG A 56 1.13 9.45 0.07
C ARG A 56 1.73 9.64 1.47
N ALA A 57 0.90 9.69 2.51
CA ALA A 57 1.39 9.80 3.90
C ALA A 57 2.31 8.63 4.30
N ARG A 58 1.98 7.39 3.91
CA ARG A 58 2.84 6.22 4.14
C ARG A 58 4.15 6.26 3.33
N GLY A 59 4.11 6.78 2.11
CA GLY A 59 5.31 6.97 1.28
C GLY A 59 6.26 8.01 1.86
N LEU A 60 5.73 9.11 2.40
CA LEU A 60 6.48 10.13 3.13
C LEU A 60 7.06 9.58 4.46
N ALA A 61 6.38 8.63 5.09
CA ALA A 61 6.84 7.97 6.30
C ALA A 61 7.89 6.87 6.04
N ARG A 62 8.24 6.58 4.79
CA ARG A 62 9.34 5.67 4.47
C ARG A 62 10.61 6.52 4.38
N PRO A 63 11.45 6.59 5.44
CA PRO A 63 12.75 7.21 5.30
C PRO A 63 13.51 6.44 4.23
N TRP A 64 13.97 7.16 3.21
CA TRP A 64 15.06 6.66 2.38
C TRP A 64 16.23 6.28 3.30
N PRO A 65 16.90 5.13 3.13
CA PRO A 65 18.18 4.92 3.79
C PRO A 65 19.18 5.89 3.18
N ARG A 66 19.30 7.08 3.78
CA ARG A 66 20.43 7.98 3.55
C ARG A 66 21.57 7.39 4.37
N THR A 67 22.63 6.88 3.70
CA THR A 67 23.81 6.13 4.22
C THR A 67 23.62 4.61 4.11
N GLN A 68 24.40 3.84 3.32
CA GLN A 68 25.87 3.84 3.25
C GLN A 68 26.45 3.99 1.84
N GLN A 69 27.03 5.16 1.61
CA GLN A 69 28.22 5.33 0.78
C GLN A 69 29.42 5.09 1.74
N GLN A 70 29.74 3.83 2.04
CA GLN A 70 30.93 3.48 2.84
C GLN A 70 31.63 2.33 2.14
N GLY A 71 32.70 2.65 1.42
CA GLY A 71 33.78 1.73 1.04
C GLY A 71 33.47 0.73 -0.08
N LEU A 72 33.60 1.15 -1.35
CA LEU A 72 34.25 0.24 -2.29
C LEU A 72 35.73 0.21 -1.92
N PRO A 73 36.38 -0.96 -1.70
CA PRO A 73 37.83 -1.01 -1.62
C PRO A 73 38.39 -0.53 -2.96
N GLY A 74 39.37 0.38 -2.91
CA GLY A 74 40.06 0.88 -4.09
C GLY A 74 40.68 -0.24 -4.93
N PRO A 75 41.03 0.01 -6.20
CA PRO A 75 41.67 -1.00 -7.03
C PRO A 75 42.97 -1.45 -6.37
N HIS A 76 43.08 -2.74 -6.07
CA HIS A 76 44.32 -3.35 -5.64
C HIS A 76 45.30 -3.28 -6.80
N VAL A 77 46.32 -2.42 -6.67
CA VAL A 77 47.48 -2.42 -7.56
C VAL A 77 48.28 -3.68 -7.22
N THR A 78 48.35 -4.62 -8.15
CA THR A 78 49.26 -5.77 -8.07
C THR A 78 50.66 -5.28 -8.47
N PRO A 79 51.70 -5.35 -7.62
CA PRO A 79 53.06 -5.12 -8.07
C PRO A 79 53.50 -6.35 -8.87
N GLY A 80 54.10 -6.10 -10.04
CA GLY A 80 54.59 -7.12 -10.95
C GLY A 80 55.71 -7.97 -10.38
N ALA A 81 55.83 -9.17 -10.92
CA ALA A 81 57.00 -10.05 -10.88
C ALA A 81 57.25 -10.57 -12.30
#